data_AF-A0A537WS14-F1
#
_entry.id   AF-A0A537WS14-F1
#
_cell.length_a   1.000
_cell.length_b   1.000
_cell.length_c   1.000
_cell.angle_alpha   90.00
_cell.angle_beta   90.00
_cell.angle_gamma   90.00
#
_symmetry.space_group_name_H-M   'P 1'
#
loop_
_entity.id
_entity.type
_entity.pdbx_description
1 polymer ?
#
loop_
_entity_poly.entity_id
_entity_poly.type
_entity_poly.pdbx_seq_one_letter_code
_entity_poly.pdbx_strand_id
1 'polypeptide(L)' 'WGFGMAVATAPDDVSPVPGRYGWNGGYGTYWFNDPTRNRVAIAMTQVSDVLFNGTMTEFAQLAVR' A
#
# COMPACT_ATOMS: atom_id res chain seq x y z
N TRP A 1 -2.60 -4.74 8.25
CA TRP A 1 -3.69 -4.99 7.29
C TRP A 1 -4.59 -6.11 7.84
N GLY A 2 -5.92 -6.02 7.63
CA GLY A 2 -6.99 -6.78 8.33
C GLY A 2 -7.37 -8.12 7.67
N PHE A 3 -8.66 -8.41 7.43
CA PHE A 3 -9.14 -9.49 6.54
C PHE A 3 -9.80 -8.85 5.31
N GLY A 4 -9.28 -9.11 4.11
CA GLY A 4 -9.76 -8.53 2.84
C GLY A 4 -9.22 -7.13 2.52
N MET A 5 -9.37 -6.17 3.43
CA MET A 5 -8.87 -4.79 3.28
C MET A 5 -8.59 -4.17 4.66
N ALA A 6 -7.72 -3.17 4.73
CA ALA A 6 -7.66 -2.27 5.89
C ALA A 6 -7.61 -0.80 5.50
N VAL A 7 -7.97 0.06 6.45
CA VAL A 7 -7.91 1.52 6.34
C VAL A 7 -6.84 2.03 7.30
N ALA A 8 -5.93 2.88 6.82
CA ALA A 8 -5.00 3.61 7.65
C ALA A 8 -5.76 4.72 8.41
N THR A 9 -5.91 4.57 9.71
CA THR A 9 -6.68 5.48 10.57
C THR A 9 -5.83 6.59 11.21
N ALA A 10 -4.53 6.59 10.97
CA ALA A 10 -3.58 7.60 11.40
C ALA A 10 -2.56 7.89 10.27
N PRO A 11 -1.86 9.03 10.32
CA PRO A 11 -0.72 9.29 9.44
C PRO A 11 0.36 8.20 9.53
N ASP A 12 1.04 7.94 8.42
CA ASP A 12 2.13 6.97 8.33
C ASP A 12 3.19 7.40 7.29
N ASP A 13 4.23 6.59 7.13
CA ASP A 13 5.37 6.86 6.24
C ASP A 13 5.02 6.96 4.74
N VAL A 14 3.78 6.64 4.37
CA VAL A 14 3.28 6.72 3.00
C VAL A 14 2.29 7.89 2.86
N SER A 15 1.50 8.24 3.88
CA SER A 15 0.60 9.40 3.82
C SER A 15 0.55 10.18 5.14
N PRO A 16 0.69 11.53 5.09
CA PRO A 16 0.53 12.39 6.26
C PRO A 16 -0.93 12.55 6.71
N VAL A 17 -1.90 12.00 5.98
CA VAL A 17 -3.33 12.07 6.28
C VAL A 17 -3.96 10.67 6.32
N PRO A 18 -4.88 10.40 7.27
CA PRO A 18 -5.58 9.13 7.36
C PRO A 18 -6.60 8.95 6.21
N GLY A 19 -7.05 7.72 6.01
CA GLY A 19 -8.11 7.37 5.06
C GLY A 19 -7.66 6.59 3.83
N ARG A 20 -6.35 6.36 3.65
CA ARG A 20 -5.84 5.40 2.65
C ARG A 20 -6.35 4.00 2.97
N TYR A 21 -6.78 3.26 1.95
CA TYR A 21 -7.29 1.90 2.13
C TYR A 21 -6.79 0.94 1.07
N GLY A 22 -6.60 -0.33 1.43
CA GLY A 22 -5.88 -1.27 0.57
C GLY A 22 -5.62 -2.64 1.21
N TRP A 23 -4.74 -3.41 0.57
CA TRP A 23 -4.41 -4.78 0.98
C TRP A 23 -3.01 -5.23 0.52
N ASN A 24 -2.44 -6.16 1.27
CA ASN A 24 -1.22 -6.90 0.91
C ASN A 24 -1.60 -8.36 0.58
N GLY A 25 -1.49 -8.77 -0.68
CA GLY A 25 -1.67 -10.15 -1.09
C GLY A 25 -0.42 -10.98 -0.81
N GLY A 26 -0.56 -12.07 -0.06
CA GLY A 26 0.56 -12.89 0.44
C GLY A 26 1.48 -13.50 -0.63
N TYR A 27 1.08 -13.49 -1.90
CA TYR A 27 1.89 -13.92 -3.03
C TYR A 27 2.66 -12.77 -3.73
N GLY A 28 2.81 -11.62 -3.07
CA GLY A 28 3.57 -10.49 -3.61
C GLY A 28 2.74 -9.52 -4.44
N THR A 29 1.44 -9.44 -4.18
CA THR A 29 0.58 -8.38 -4.74
C THR A 29 0.31 -7.32 -3.69
N TYR A 30 0.16 -6.06 -4.11
CA TYR A 30 -0.08 -4.94 -3.22
C TYR A 30 -0.98 -3.92 -3.89
N TRP A 31 -1.91 -3.36 -3.14
CA TRP A 31 -2.80 -2.32 -3.64
C TRP A 31 -3.22 -1.36 -2.55
N PHE A 32 -3.36 -0.08 -2.92
CA PHE A 32 -4.12 0.88 -2.13
C PHE A 32 -4.75 1.99 -2.99
N ASN A 33 -5.72 2.69 -2.41
CA ASN A 33 -6.21 3.96 -2.90
C ASN A 33 -5.92 5.05 -1.87
N ASP A 34 -5.46 6.21 -2.35
CA ASP A 34 -5.36 7.44 -1.58
C ASP A 34 -6.38 8.46 -2.15
N PRO A 35 -7.57 8.58 -1.52
CA PRO A 35 -8.60 9.50 -1.97
C PRO A 35 -8.17 10.97 -1.88
N THR A 36 -7.29 11.31 -0.94
CA THR A 36 -6.87 12.70 -0.74
C THR A 36 -5.99 13.22 -1.89
N ARG A 37 -5.37 12.29 -2.63
CA ARG A 37 -4.51 12.57 -3.78
C ARG A 37 -5.12 12.14 -5.12
N ASN A 38 -6.33 11.57 -5.12
CA ASN A 38 -6.92 10.94 -6.31
C ASN A 38 -5.95 9.93 -6.95
N ARG A 39 -5.42 9.00 -6.16
CA ARG A 39 -4.46 7.99 -6.61
C ARG A 39 -4.93 6.57 -6.30
N VAL A 40 -4.60 5.68 -7.23
CA VAL A 40 -4.71 4.23 -7.08
C VAL A 40 -3.34 3.65 -7.44
N ALA A 41 -2.80 2.82 -6.57
CA ALA A 41 -1.50 2.19 -6.77
C ALA A 41 -1.67 0.67 -6.68
N ILE A 42 -1.20 -0.06 -7.70
CA ILE A 42 -1.24 -1.52 -7.75
C ILE A 42 0.14 -2.02 -8.14
N ALA A 43 0.66 -2.99 -7.39
CA ALA A 43 1.83 -3.78 -7.76
C ALA A 43 1.44 -5.26 -7.84
N MET A 44 1.81 -5.90 -8.94
CA MET A 44 1.64 -7.34 -9.14
C MET A 44 3.00 -7.94 -9.45
N THR A 45 3.48 -8.82 -8.58
CA THR A 45 4.75 -9.51 -8.77
C THR A 45 4.55 -11.02 -8.72
N GLN A 46 5.59 -11.78 -9.06
CA GLN A 46 5.60 -13.24 -9.00
C GLN A 46 6.46 -13.77 -7.83
N VAL A 47 6.80 -12.90 -6.87
CA VAL A 47 7.65 -13.24 -5.73
C VAL A 47 7.10 -12.60 -4.45
N SER A 48 6.98 -13.39 -3.37
CA SER A 48 6.46 -12.90 -2.09
C SER A 48 7.47 -12.04 -1.33
N ASP A 49 8.76 -12.11 -1.67
CA ASP A 49 9.84 -11.39 -0.97
C ASP A 49 9.64 -9.87 -0.97
N VAL A 50 8.94 -9.32 -1.96
CA VAL A 50 8.59 -7.88 -2.02
C VAL A 50 7.80 -7.37 -0.81
N LEU A 51 7.14 -8.27 -0.08
CA LEU A 51 6.38 -7.94 1.12
C LEU A 51 7.27 -7.68 2.34
N PHE A 52 8.52 -8.16 2.31
CA PHE A 52 9.40 -8.20 3.48
C PHE A 52 10.72 -7.47 3.26
N ASN A 53 11.17 -7.34 2.01
CA ASN A 53 12.45 -6.73 1.66
C ASN A 53 12.42 -5.19 1.51
N GLY A 54 11.31 -4.54 1.87
CA GLY A 54 11.15 -3.08 1.80
C GLY A 54 10.65 -2.53 0.46
N THR A 55 10.65 -3.33 -0.62
CA THR A 55 10.20 -2.91 -1.95
C THR A 55 8.78 -2.33 -1.93
N MET A 56 7.86 -2.94 -1.16
CA MET A 56 6.48 -2.46 -1.06
C MET A 56 6.37 -1.06 -0.43
N THR A 57 7.20 -0.76 0.57
CA THR A 57 7.24 0.56 1.22
C THR A 57 7.75 1.62 0.24
N GLU A 58 8.83 1.33 -0.47
CA GLU A 58 9.39 2.23 -1.48
C GLU A 58 8.38 2.49 -2.60
N PHE A 59 7.76 1.43 -3.14
CA PHE A 59 6.70 1.57 -4.13
C PHE A 59 5.56 2.46 -3.62
N ALA A 60 5.11 2.27 -2.38
CA ALA A 60 4.02 3.05 -1.81
C ALA A 60 4.37 4.55 -1.69
N GLN A 61 5.59 4.86 -1.25
CA GLN A 61 6.10 6.24 -1.17
C GLN A 61 6.23 6.88 -2.55
N LEU A 62 6.69 6.14 -3.56
CA LEU A 62 6.76 6.63 -4.94
C LEU A 62 5.38 6.87 -5.54
N ALA A 63 4.40 6.02 -5.22
CA ALA A 63 3.05 6.12 -5.77
C ALA A 63 2.22 7.29 -5.21
N VAL A 64 2.59 7.83 -4.05
CA VAL A 64 1.92 9.01 -3.45
C VAL A 64 2.66 10.32 -3.69
N ARG A 65 3.83 10.27 -4.33
CA ARG A 65 4.64 11.44 -4.71
C ARG A 65 3.99 12.19 -5.88
#